data_AF-A0A962ITI8-F1
#
_entry.id   AF-A0A962ITI8-F1
#
_cell.length_a   1.000
_cell.length_b   1.000
_cell.length_c   1.000
_cell.angle_alpha   90.00
_cell.angle_beta   90.00
_cell.angle_gamma   90.00
#
_symmetry.space_group_name_H-M   'P 1'
#
loop_
_entity.id
_entity.type
_entity.pdbx_description
1 polymer ?
#
loop_
_entity_poly.entity_id
_entity_poly.type
_entity_poly.pdbx_seq_one_letter_code
_entity_poly.pdbx_strand_id
1 'polypeptide(L)' 'MKIRHIASTDLWLISRGDRILYRGKLNPLRSPRVIVSVLRREGKSFRVAA' A
#
# COMPACT_ATOMS: atom_id res chain seq x y z
N MET A 1 5.11 3.31 33.96
CA MET A 1 5.51 3.17 32.54
C MET A 1 4.40 3.73 31.66
N LYS A 2 4.57 4.93 31.08
CA LYS A 2 3.56 5.52 30.16
C LYS A 2 3.80 4.94 28.77
N ILE A 3 2.92 4.05 28.33
CA ILE A 3 2.92 3.53 26.95
C ILE A 3 2.56 4.71 26.04
N ARG A 4 3.53 5.25 25.29
CA ARG A 4 3.27 6.22 24.21
C ARG A 4 2.80 5.43 22.99
N HIS A 5 1.53 5.58 22.65
CA HIS A 5 1.01 5.06 21.39
C HIS A 5 1.79 5.71 20.25
N ILE A 6 2.58 4.92 19.51
CA ILE A 6 3.19 5.38 18.26
C ILE A 6 2.02 5.50 17.30
N ALA A 7 1.50 6.71 17.12
CA ALA A 7 0.48 6.97 16.11
C ALA A 7 1.11 6.65 14.74
N SER A 8 0.85 5.44 14.24
CA SER A 8 1.25 5.06 12.90
C SER A 8 0.39 5.86 11.93
N THR A 9 0.86 7.04 11.53
CA THR A 9 0.22 7.91 10.53
C THR A 9 0.35 7.39 9.10
N ASP A 10 1.07 6.29 8.91
CA ASP A 10 1.29 5.73 7.58
C ASP A 10 0.08 4.90 7.15
N LEU A 11 -0.34 5.08 5.89
CA LEU A 11 -1.28 4.21 5.21
C LEU A 11 -0.56 2.96 4.71
N TRP A 12 -1.18 1.81 4.96
CA TRP A 12 -0.63 0.50 4.64
C TRP A 12 -1.54 -0.18 3.62
N LEU A 13 -0.92 -0.75 2.59
CA LEU A 13 -1.57 -1.60 1.61
C LEU A 13 -1.01 -3.00 1.83
N ILE A 14 -1.90 -3.94 2.15
CA ILE A 14 -1.54 -5.27 2.59
C ILE A 14 -2.17 -6.29 1.63
N SER A 15 -1.40 -7.30 1.23
CA SER A 15 -1.88 -8.43 0.43
C SER A 15 -2.79 -9.35 1.25
N ARG A 16 -3.57 -10.20 0.56
CA ARG A 16 -4.28 -11.32 1.17
C ARG A 16 -3.27 -12.41 1.57
N GLY A 17 -2.56 -12.16 2.68
CA GLY A 17 -1.47 -12.99 3.21
C GLY A 17 -0.51 -12.19 4.10
N ASP A 18 -0.98 -11.08 4.66
CA ASP A 18 -0.26 -10.17 5.57
C ASP A 18 1.04 -9.55 5.04
N ARG A 19 1.29 -9.65 3.73
CA ARG A 19 2.44 -9.01 3.09
C ARG A 19 2.18 -7.52 2.88
N ILE A 20 3.05 -6.66 3.41
CA ILE A 20 2.99 -5.22 3.17
C ILE A 20 3.46 -4.92 1.74
N LEU A 21 2.56 -4.38 0.92
CA LEU A 21 2.81 -4.01 -0.48
C LEU A 21 3.18 -2.53 -0.63
N TYR A 22 2.64 -1.67 0.24
CA TYR A 22 2.99 -0.25 0.33
C TYR A 22 2.83 0.26 1.76
N ARG A 23 3.70 1.18 2.15
CA ARG A 23 3.64 1.94 3.40
C ARG A 23 4.05 3.38 3.13
N GLY A 24 3.20 4.34 3.51
CA GLY A 24 3.54 5.76 3.40
C GLY A 24 2.41 6.67 3.81
N LYS A 25 2.68 7.97 3.93
CA LYS A 25 1.70 8.97 4.41
C LYS A 25 0.67 9.39 3.35
N LEU A 26 0.91 9.08 2.09
CA LEU A 26 0.05 9.46 0.97
C LEU A 26 -0.93 8.33 0.63
N ASN A 27 -2.13 8.69 0.18
CA ASN A 27 -3.12 7.70 -0.24
C ASN A 27 -2.63 7.00 -1.53
N PRO A 28 -2.31 5.69 -1.49
CA PRO A 28 -1.77 4.98 -2.63
C PRO A 28 -2.77 4.85 -3.79
N LEU A 29 -4.08 4.88 -3.52
CA LEU A 29 -5.12 4.84 -4.56
C LEU A 29 -5.12 6.09 -5.45
N ARG A 30 -4.55 7.20 -4.97
CA ARG A 30 -4.39 8.43 -5.78
C ARG A 30 -3.23 8.37 -6.76
N SER A 31 -2.37 7.34 -6.67
CA SER A 31 -1.22 7.18 -7.55
C SER A 31 -1.33 5.90 -8.38
N PRO A 32 -1.72 6.00 -9.66
CA PRO A 32 -1.80 4.85 -10.56
C PRO A 32 -0.48 4.05 -10.62
N ARG A 33 0.67 4.75 -10.51
CA ARG A 33 2.00 4.11 -10.48
C ARG A 33 2.18 3.18 -9.28
N VAL A 34 1.73 3.61 -8.10
CA VAL A 34 1.81 2.79 -6.87
C VAL A 34 0.91 1.57 -7.00
N ILE A 35 -0.32 1.74 -7.52
CA ILE A 35 -1.24 0.63 -7.71
C ILE A 35 -0.72 -0.37 -8.74
N VAL A 36 -0.18 0.08 -9.87
CA VAL A 36 0.46 -0.80 -10.86
C VAL A 36 1.62 -1.56 -10.26
N SER A 37 2.48 -0.91 -9.47
CA SER A 37 3.59 -1.55 -8.74
C SER A 37 3.10 -2.65 -7.79
N VAL A 38 2.10 -2.32 -6.97
CA VAL A 38 1.49 -3.22 -5.99
C VAL A 38 0.88 -4.44 -6.68
N LEU A 39 0.11 -4.23 -7.76
CA LEU A 39 -0.51 -5.31 -8.52
C LEU A 39 0.51 -6.18 -9.23
N ARG A 40 1.57 -5.61 -9.81
CA ARG A 40 2.67 -6.40 -10.41
C ARG A 40 3.36 -7.31 -9.39
N ARG A 41 3.58 -6.82 -8.16
CA ARG A 41 4.16 -7.63 -7.06
C ARG A 41 3.26 -8.80 -6.66
N GLU A 42 1.96 -8.66 -6.85
CA GLU A 42 0.96 -9.70 -6.64
C GLU A 42 0.75 -10.59 -7.88
N GLY A 43 1.55 -10.41 -8.94
CA GLY A 43 1.40 -11.16 -10.19
C GLY A 43 0.13 -10.79 -10.99
N LYS A 44 -0.52 -9.68 -10.66
CA LYS A 44 -1.74 -9.21 -11.33
C LYS A 44 -1.41 -8.27 -12.47
N SER A 45 -1.91 -8.60 -13.66
CA SER A 45 -1.80 -7.79 -14.86
C SER A 45 -2.73 -6.59 -14.77
N PHE A 46 -2.19 -5.38 -14.58
CA PHE A 46 -2.97 -4.15 -14.70
C PHE A 46 -2.76 -3.56 -16.10
N ARG A 47 -3.80 -3.58 -16.94
CA ARG A 47 -3.88 -2.76 -18.14
C ARG A 47 -4.63 -1.49 -17.74
N VAL A 48 -3.96 -0.34 -17.80
CA VAL A 48 -4.63 0.95 -17.72
C VAL A 48 -5.48 1.05 -18.99
N ALA A 49 -6.80 1.04 -18.87
CA ALA A 49 -7.66 1.44 -19.99
C ALA A 49 -7.39 2.94 -20.22
N ALA A 50 -6.94 3.27 -21.43
CA ALA A 50 -6.65 4.63 -21.85
C ALA A 50 -7.93 5.46 -21.97
#